data_AF-A0A088GHF9-F1
#
_entry.id   AF-A0A088GHF9-F1
#
_cell.length_a   1.000
_cell.length_b   1.000
_cell.length_c   1.000
_cell.angle_alpha   90.00
_cell.angle_beta   90.00
_cell.angle_gamma   90.00
#
_symmetry.space_group_name_H-M   'P 1'
#
loop_
_entity.id
_entity.type
_entity.pdbx_description
1 polymer ?
#
loop_
_entity_poly.entity_id
_entity_poly.type
_entity_poly.pdbx_seq_one_letter_code
_entity_poly.pdbx_strand_id
1 'polypeptide(L)' 'MNAEQDYINKTFFKAEDVPKLVGPDIDGTPMYTGDEVYVAGDKYLLTANANPQTKKLAKSAGLKVKVL' A
#
# COMPACT_ATOMS: atom_id res chain seq x y z
N MET A 1 -0.62 37.48 7.85
CA MET A 1 -0.38 36.08 7.43
C MET A 1 -1.02 35.93 6.05
N ASN A 2 -0.21 35.73 5.00
CA ASN A 2 -0.67 35.71 3.61
C ASN A 2 -1.40 34.40 3.31
N ALA A 3 -2.70 34.49 3.00
CA ALA A 3 -3.55 33.35 2.64
C ALA A 3 -3.00 32.57 1.42
N GLU A 4 -2.25 33.23 0.55
CA GLU A 4 -1.63 32.63 -0.64
C GLU A 4 -0.50 31.65 -0.30
N GLN A 5 0.34 31.95 0.70
CA GLN A 5 1.38 31.00 1.16
C GLN A 5 0.78 29.78 1.85
N ASP A 6 -0.32 29.96 2.57
CA ASP A 6 -1.05 28.87 3.22
C ASP A 6 -1.75 27.95 2.19
N TYR A 7 -2.26 28.54 1.10
CA TYR A 7 -2.83 27.80 -0.04
C TYR A 7 -1.76 27.01 -0.81
N ILE A 8 -0.60 27.61 -1.07
CA ILE A 8 0.52 26.92 -1.74
C ILE A 8 1.03 25.77 -0.86
N ASN A 9 1.20 26.00 0.45
CA ASN A 9 1.62 24.97 1.38
C ASN A 9 0.62 23.80 1.48
N LYS A 10 -0.69 24.07 1.41
CA LYS A 10 -1.72 23.03 1.45
C LYS A 10 -1.88 22.26 0.14
N THR A 11 -1.56 22.86 -1.00
CA THR A 11 -1.87 22.29 -2.32
C THR A 11 -0.65 21.64 -2.97
N PHE A 12 0.55 22.22 -2.82
CA PHE A 12 1.76 21.73 -3.50
C PHE A 12 2.55 20.69 -2.68
N PHE A 13 2.57 20.77 -1.35
CA PHE A 13 3.31 19.80 -0.51
C PHE A 13 2.54 18.50 -0.24
N LYS A 14 1.24 18.45 -0.52
CA LYS A 14 0.47 17.20 -0.44
C LYS A 14 0.68 16.25 -1.62
N ALA A 15 1.34 16.70 -2.69
CA ALA A 15 1.57 15.88 -3.87
C ALA A 15 2.60 14.75 -3.63
N GLU A 16 3.51 14.94 -2.67
CA GLU A 16 4.52 13.93 -2.32
C GLU A 16 3.97 12.83 -1.40
N ASP A 17 2.95 13.14 -0.60
CA ASP A 17 2.26 12.20 0.30
C ASP A 17 1.14 11.40 -0.38
N VAL A 18 0.92 11.58 -1.69
CA VAL A 18 -0.08 10.76 -2.41
C VAL A 18 0.51 9.36 -2.63
N PRO A 19 -0.17 8.30 -2.13
CA PRO A 19 0.26 6.93 -2.38
C PRO A 19 0.42 6.67 -3.87
N LYS A 20 1.62 6.29 -4.30
CA LYS A 20 1.92 6.01 -5.70
C LYS A 20 1.47 4.60 -6.03
N LEU A 21 0.80 4.42 -7.16
CA LEU A 21 0.42 3.09 -7.65
C LEU A 21 1.69 2.28 -7.96
N VAL A 22 1.85 1.14 -7.29
CA VAL A 22 2.99 0.22 -7.46
C VAL A 22 2.66 -0.85 -8.49
N GLY A 23 1.40 -1.28 -8.57
CA GLY A 23 0.92 -2.30 -9.48
C GLY A 23 -0.21 -3.13 -8.87
N PRO A 24 -0.75 -4.12 -9.58
CA PRO A 24 -1.78 -5.00 -9.02
C PRO A 24 -1.19 -6.12 -8.16
N ASP A 25 -1.95 -6.57 -7.16
CA ASP A 25 -1.68 -7.80 -6.40
C ASP A 25 -2.03 -9.04 -7.24
N ILE A 26 -1.83 -10.24 -6.66
CA ILE A 26 -2.15 -11.51 -7.33
C ILE A 26 -3.62 -11.68 -7.72
N ASP A 27 -4.52 -10.95 -7.06
CA ASP A 27 -5.97 -10.98 -7.31
C ASP A 27 -6.42 -9.85 -8.25
N GLY A 28 -5.48 -9.03 -8.74
CA GLY A 28 -5.74 -7.88 -9.62
C GLY A 28 -6.11 -6.60 -8.89
N THR A 29 -6.01 -6.56 -7.56
CA THR A 29 -6.28 -5.37 -6.75
C THR A 29 -5.13 -4.37 -6.90
N PRO A 30 -5.40 -3.09 -7.23
CA PRO A 30 -4.34 -2.08 -7.25
C PRO A 30 -3.70 -1.90 -5.87
N MET A 31 -2.38 -1.89 -5.83
CA MET A 31 -1.56 -1.66 -4.64
C MET A 31 -0.84 -0.32 -4.76
N TYR A 32 -0.71 0.37 -3.64
CA TYR A 32 -0.07 1.67 -3.53
C TYR A 32 1.11 1.63 -2.55
N THR A 33 2.02 2.59 -2.68
CA THR A 33 3.11 2.77 -1.70
C THR A 33 2.52 3.02 -0.31
N GLY A 34 3.02 2.31 0.69
CA GLY A 34 2.49 2.31 2.06
C GLY A 34 1.52 1.16 2.36
N ASP A 35 1.08 0.40 1.35
CA ASP A 35 0.21 -0.76 1.58
C ASP A 35 0.98 -1.92 2.21
N GLU A 36 0.32 -2.61 3.14
CA GLU A 36 0.82 -3.85 3.70
C GLU A 36 0.47 -5.03 2.78
N VAL A 37 1.49 -5.80 2.41
CA VAL A 37 1.36 -6.97 1.54
C VAL A 37 2.07 -8.20 2.11
N TYR A 38 1.55 -9.38 1.83
CA TYR A 38 2.30 -10.63 1.92
C TYR A 38 3.16 -10.77 0.67
N VAL A 39 4.45 -11.11 0.85
CA VAL A 39 5.41 -11.30 -0.25
C VAL A 39 5.70 -12.80 -0.41
N ALA A 40 5.45 -13.35 -1.60
CA ALA A 40 5.75 -14.73 -1.95
C ALA A 40 6.54 -14.78 -3.27
N GLY A 41 7.88 -14.74 -3.18
CA GLY A 41 8.73 -14.56 -4.35
C GLY A 41 8.52 -13.16 -4.96
N ASP A 42 8.22 -13.10 -6.25
CA ASP A 42 7.92 -11.86 -6.99
C ASP A 42 6.44 -11.47 -6.95
N LYS A 43 5.63 -12.22 -6.20
CA LYS A 43 4.18 -11.98 -6.09
C LYS A 43 3.84 -11.29 -4.78
N TYR A 44 2.89 -10.38 -4.86
CA TYR A 44 2.38 -9.59 -3.74
C TYR A 44 0.89 -9.85 -3.54
N LEU A 45 0.45 -9.92 -2.29
CA LEU A 45 -0.96 -10.04 -1.92
C LEU A 45 -1.30 -8.98 -0.87
N LEU A 46 -2.32 -8.18 -1.11
CA LEU A 46 -2.75 -7.14 -0.17
C LEU A 46 -3.28 -7.75 1.13
N THR A 47 -2.72 -7.36 2.29
CA THR A 47 -3.16 -7.92 3.58
C THR A 47 -4.56 -7.45 3.97
N ALA A 48 -4.96 -6.25 3.54
CA ALA A 48 -6.26 -5.67 3.83
C ALA A 48 -7.40 -6.48 3.17
N ASN A 49 -7.19 -6.99 1.95
CA ASN A 49 -8.18 -7.76 1.21
C ASN A 49 -8.06 -9.28 1.41
N ALA A 50 -6.97 -9.75 2.03
CA ALA A 50 -6.79 -11.16 2.32
C ALA A 50 -7.87 -11.68 3.30
N ASN A 51 -8.62 -12.70 2.86
CA ASN A 51 -9.60 -13.36 3.70
C ASN A 51 -8.91 -14.10 4.89
N PRO A 52 -9.66 -14.47 5.96
CA PRO A 52 -9.08 -15.10 7.14
C PRO A 52 -8.35 -16.43 6.87
N GLN A 53 -8.76 -17.19 5.85
CA GLN A 53 -8.08 -18.43 5.47
C GLN A 53 -6.73 -18.13 4.81
N THR A 54 -6.68 -17.15 3.91
CA THR A 54 -5.44 -16.70 3.25
C THR A 54 -4.45 -16.13 4.25
N LYS A 55 -4.91 -15.37 5.25
CA LYS A 55 -4.05 -14.88 6.36
C LYS A 55 -3.45 -16.03 7.17
N LYS A 56 -4.24 -17.07 7.46
CA LYS A 56 -3.76 -18.29 8.14
C LYS A 56 -2.74 -19.04 7.28
N LEU A 57 -3.03 -19.23 6.00
CA LEU A 57 -2.12 -19.88 5.05
C LEU A 57 -0.81 -19.12 4.91
N ALA A 58 -0.86 -17.80 4.76
CA ALA A 58 0.32 -16.95 4.69
C ALA A 58 1.19 -17.08 5.96
N LYS A 59 0.56 -17.09 7.14
CA LYS A 59 1.27 -17.32 8.42
C LYS A 59 1.86 -18.72 8.51
N SER A 60 1.11 -19.76 8.13
CA SER A 60 1.58 -21.15 8.11
C SER A 60 2.71 -21.40 7.10
N ALA A 61 2.69 -20.67 5.99
CA ALA A 61 3.76 -20.67 4.98
C ALA A 61 4.96 -19.80 5.37
N GLY A 62 4.92 -19.11 6.52
CA GLY A 62 6.01 -18.26 7.00
C GLY A 62 6.19 -16.95 6.21
N LEU A 63 5.17 -16.53 5.45
CA LEU A 63 5.22 -15.27 4.70
C LEU A 63 5.22 -14.08 5.66
N LYS A 64 6.14 -13.15 5.43
CA LYS A 64 6.24 -11.91 6.20
C LYS A 64 5.39 -10.83 5.53
N VAL A 65 4.77 -10.00 6.37
CA VAL A 65 4.13 -8.77 5.92
C VAL A 65 5.23 -7.75 5.64
N LYS A 66 5.12 -7.06 4.52
CA LYS A 66 6.01 -5.97 4.12
C LYS A 66 5.16 -4.76 3.72
N VAL A 67 5.66 -3.57 4.02
CA VAL A 67 5.10 -2.32 3.52
C VAL A 67 5.75 -2.02 2.16
N LEU A 68 4.93 -1.75 1.14
CA LEU A 68 5.38 -1.38 -0.21
C LEU A 68 5.95 0.04 -0.29
#